data_AF-A0A7S0M329-F1
#
_entry.id   AF-A0A7S0M329-F1
#
_cell.length_a   1.000
_cell.length_b   1.000
_cell.length_c   1.000
_cell.angle_alpha   90.00
_cell.angle_beta   90.00
_cell.angle_gamma   90.00
#
_symmetry.space_group_name_H-M   'P 1'
#
loop_
_entity.id
_entity.type
_entity.pdbx_description
1 polymer ?
#
loop_
_entity_poly.entity_id
_entity_poly.type
_entity_poly.pdbx_seq_one_letter_code
_entity_poly.pdbx_strand_id
1 'polypeptide(L)'
;FFYANGNSNLPHNRIISDFAKSLRSATPRLVVSESVENNEQELSSTRNDLRQTIQDIVRVYTNPYDVESQRKIEEAIRLENVDRNLEHAMEYNPEAFGRVVMLYINCQVNGQPIAAFVDSGAQYTIMSLRCAER
;
A
#
# COMPACT_ATOMS: atom_id res chain seq x y z
N PHE A 1 1.93 -26.29 10.23
CA PHE A 1 2.51 -27.37 9.41
C PHE A 1 1.84 -27.36 8.04
N PHE A 2 2.34 -26.54 7.11
CA PHE A 2 1.85 -26.58 5.72
C PHE A 2 2.80 -27.46 4.91
N TYR A 3 2.42 -28.72 4.73
CA TYR A 3 2.96 -29.56 3.67
C TYR A 3 2.47 -28.97 2.34
N ALA A 4 3.41 -28.65 1.46
CA ALA A 4 3.14 -28.40 0.05
C ALA A 4 2.54 -29.68 -0.55
N ASN A 5 1.23 -29.69 -0.74
CA ASN A 5 0.54 -30.75 -1.44
C ASN A 5 0.95 -30.75 -2.91
N GLY A 6 1.16 -31.96 -3.44
CA GLY A 6 1.73 -32.23 -4.75
C GLY A 6 1.11 -31.42 -5.88
N ASN A 7 1.92 -30.52 -6.43
CA ASN A 7 1.93 -30.25 -7.85
C ASN A 7 3.34 -29.83 -8.24
N SER A 8 4.08 -30.75 -8.85
CA SER A 8 5.51 -30.67 -9.18
C SER A 8 5.85 -29.69 -10.31
N ASN A 9 5.12 -28.58 -10.43
CA ASN A 9 5.33 -27.53 -11.42
C ASN A 9 4.75 -26.17 -10.95
N LEU A 10 4.89 -25.83 -9.67
CA LEU A 10 4.82 -24.42 -9.27
C LEU A 10 6.14 -23.78 -9.72
N PRO A 11 6.11 -22.82 -10.67
CA PRO A 11 7.32 -22.37 -11.32
C PRO A 11 8.17 -21.66 -10.26
N HIS A 12 9.25 -22.30 -9.81
CA HIS A 12 10.31 -21.67 -9.01
C HIS A 12 10.67 -20.28 -9.56
N ASN A 13 10.59 -20.12 -10.88
CA ASN A 13 10.82 -18.88 -11.58
C ASN A 13 9.88 -17.73 -11.18
N ARG A 14 8.63 -18.00 -10.80
CA ARG A 14 7.64 -16.97 -10.45
C ARG A 14 7.86 -16.43 -9.05
N ILE A 15 8.03 -17.32 -8.05
CA ILE A 15 8.34 -16.92 -6.67
C ILE A 15 9.64 -16.11 -6.61
N ILE A 16 10.64 -16.53 -7.39
CA ILE A 16 11.91 -15.81 -7.50
C ILE A 16 11.73 -14.47 -8.24
N SER A 17 10.94 -14.43 -9.31
CA SER A 17 10.68 -13.19 -10.04
C SER A 17 9.92 -12.16 -9.18
N ASP A 18 9.02 -12.64 -8.34
CA ASP A 18 8.18 -11.83 -7.46
C ASP A 18 9.01 -11.33 -6.27
N PHE A 19 9.92 -12.15 -5.71
CA PHE A 19 10.93 -11.69 -4.75
C PHE A 19 11.87 -10.62 -5.34
N ALA A 20 12.36 -10.83 -6.56
CA ALA A 20 13.21 -9.85 -7.24
C ALA A 20 12.46 -8.54 -7.58
N LYS A 21 11.15 -8.60 -7.85
CA LYS A 21 10.30 -7.41 -8.03
C LYS A 21 10.05 -6.68 -6.70
N SER A 22 9.72 -7.42 -5.64
CA SER A 22 9.49 -6.87 -4.29
C SER A 22 10.72 -6.15 -3.75
N LEU A 23 11.93 -6.67 -4.00
CA LEU A 23 13.17 -6.00 -3.64
C LEU A 23 13.46 -4.76 -4.49
N ARG A 24 13.10 -4.76 -5.78
CA ARG A 24 13.22 -3.57 -6.65
C ARG A 24 12.31 -2.43 -6.18
N SER A 25 11.09 -2.74 -5.72
CA SER A 25 10.19 -1.73 -5.14
C SER A 25 10.61 -1.27 -3.75
N ALA A 26 11.24 -2.15 -2.95
CA ALA A 26 11.75 -1.84 -1.62
C ALA A 26 13.07 -1.04 -1.61
N THR A 27 13.73 -0.86 -2.77
CA THR A 27 14.92 0.00 -2.93
C THR A 27 14.59 1.31 -3.67
N PRO A 28 13.94 2.30 -3.04
CA PRO A 28 13.72 3.61 -3.66
C PRO A 28 15.00 4.45 -3.52
N ARG A 29 16.04 4.16 -4.32
CA ARG A 29 17.13 5.12 -4.55
C ARG A 29 17.83 4.88 -5.88
N LEU A 30 17.04 4.86 -6.94
CA LEU A 30 17.53 4.92 -8.32
C LEU A 30 16.76 5.98 -9.11
N VAL A 31 16.61 7.16 -8.52
CA VAL A 31 16.51 8.40 -9.29
C VAL A 31 17.95 8.87 -9.43
N VAL A 32 18.57 8.56 -10.57
CA VAL A 32 19.82 9.21 -10.98
C VAL A 32 19.44 10.65 -11.38
N SER A 33 19.22 11.51 -10.38
CA SER A 33 19.07 12.94 -10.63
C SER A 33 20.45 13.51 -10.92
N GLU A 34 20.54 14.06 -12.12
CA GLU A 34 21.63 14.75 -12.78
C GLU A 34 22.09 16.00 -11.98
N SER A 35 22.71 15.77 -10.82
CA SER A 35 23.29 16.82 -9.97
C SER A 35 24.50 16.25 -9.26
N VAL A 36 25.51 15.86 -10.04
CA VAL A 36 26.80 15.45 -9.52
C VAL A 36 27.52 16.70 -9.05
N GLU A 37 27.39 17.03 -7.77
CA GLU A 37 28.46 17.70 -7.03
C GLU A 37 28.21 17.50 -5.53
N ASN A 38 29.09 16.68 -4.94
CA ASN A 38 29.35 16.53 -3.50
C ASN A 38 28.42 15.60 -2.69
N ASN A 39 28.66 14.28 -2.78
CA ASN A 39 28.72 13.39 -1.61
C ASN A 39 29.23 11.98 -2.00
N GLU A 40 30.54 11.85 -2.22
CA GLU A 40 31.19 10.55 -2.48
C GLU A 40 30.90 9.52 -1.38
N GLN A 41 30.75 9.98 -0.13
CA GLN A 41 30.37 9.15 1.01
C GLN A 41 28.97 8.54 0.84
N GLU A 42 27.96 9.30 0.43
CA GLU A 42 26.61 8.77 0.21
C GLU A 42 26.53 7.82 -0.99
N LEU A 43 27.28 8.09 -2.05
CA LEU A 43 27.38 7.14 -3.17
C LEU A 43 28.05 5.84 -2.73
N SER A 44 29.09 5.93 -1.90
CA SER A 44 29.81 4.75 -1.40
C SER A 44 28.94 3.90 -0.47
N SER A 45 28.15 4.53 0.42
CA SER A 45 27.23 3.82 1.31
C SER A 45 26.12 3.15 0.50
N THR A 46 25.48 3.89 -0.41
CA THR A 46 24.43 3.35 -1.30
C THR A 46 24.93 2.16 -2.12
N ARG A 47 26.18 2.23 -2.62
CA ARG A 47 26.79 1.12 -3.38
C ARG A 47 27.08 -0.09 -2.51
N ASN A 48 27.50 0.11 -1.26
CA ASN A 48 27.74 -0.97 -0.32
C ASN A 48 26.43 -1.66 0.10
N ASP A 49 25.39 -0.88 0.34
CA ASP A 49 24.04 -1.39 0.66
C ASP A 49 23.48 -2.21 -0.52
N LEU A 50 23.63 -1.71 -1.76
CA LEU A 50 23.24 -2.44 -2.96
C LEU A 50 24.01 -3.76 -3.09
N ARG A 51 25.31 -3.76 -2.81
CA ARG A 51 26.13 -4.97 -2.84
C ARG A 51 25.68 -5.99 -1.81
N GLN A 52 25.39 -5.57 -0.58
CA GLN A 52 24.85 -6.43 0.47
C GLN A 52 23.50 -7.03 0.05
N THR A 53 22.58 -6.20 -0.45
CA THR A 53 21.28 -6.65 -0.95
C THR A 53 21.41 -7.67 -2.09
N ILE A 54 22.30 -7.43 -3.05
CA ILE A 54 22.55 -8.39 -4.15
C ILE A 54 23.13 -9.71 -3.62
N GLN A 55 24.07 -9.67 -2.67
CA GLN A 55 24.63 -10.88 -2.07
C GLN A 55 23.56 -11.70 -1.33
N ASP A 56 22.67 -11.02 -0.61
CA ASP A 56 21.53 -11.65 0.05
C ASP A 56 20.55 -12.29 -0.94
N ILE A 57 20.24 -11.60 -2.05
CA ILE A 57 19.42 -12.17 -3.13
C ILE A 57 20.07 -13.42 -3.70
N VAL A 58 21.36 -13.36 -4.01
CA VAL A 58 22.11 -14.48 -4.57
C VAL A 58 22.11 -15.66 -3.59
N ARG A 59 22.25 -15.41 -2.29
CA ARG A 59 22.20 -16.47 -1.27
C ARG A 59 20.83 -17.14 -1.21
N VAL A 60 19.75 -16.35 -1.21
CA VAL A 60 18.37 -16.88 -1.24
C VAL A 60 18.12 -17.67 -2.54
N TYR A 61 18.64 -17.19 -3.67
CA TYR A 61 18.48 -17.84 -4.97
C TYR A 61 19.28 -19.14 -5.11
N THR A 62 20.51 -19.17 -4.59
CA THR A 62 21.41 -20.32 -4.70
C THR A 62 21.03 -21.45 -3.75
N ASN A 63 20.39 -21.15 -2.61
CA ASN A 63 19.84 -22.17 -1.72
C ASN A 63 18.44 -21.77 -1.19
N PRO A 64 17.38 -21.99 -1.99
CA PRO A 64 16.02 -21.57 -1.64
C PRO A 64 15.36 -22.43 -0.55
N TYR A 65 15.92 -23.61 -0.26
CA TYR A 65 15.40 -24.53 0.75
C TYR A 65 16.10 -24.40 2.12
N ASP A 66 17.10 -23.51 2.22
CA ASP A 66 17.69 -23.16 3.50
C ASP A 66 16.66 -22.47 4.40
N VAL A 67 16.76 -22.71 5.72
CA VAL A 67 15.81 -22.18 6.70
C VAL A 67 15.79 -20.65 6.69
N GLU A 68 16.96 -20.01 6.58
CA GLU A 68 17.05 -18.55 6.52
C GLU A 68 16.49 -17.98 5.20
N SER A 69 16.72 -18.67 4.08
CA SER A 69 16.14 -18.29 2.79
C SER A 69 14.61 -18.38 2.81
N GLN A 70 14.06 -19.45 3.37
CA GLN A 70 12.61 -19.60 3.51
C GLN A 70 12.01 -18.56 4.45
N ARG A 71 12.68 -18.23 5.55
CA ARG A 71 12.25 -17.15 6.46
C ARG A 71 12.17 -15.80 5.74
N LYS A 72 13.18 -15.46 4.93
CA LYS A 72 13.19 -14.23 4.12
C LYS A 72 12.07 -14.23 3.06
N ILE A 73 11.81 -15.38 2.42
CA ILE A 73 10.73 -15.52 1.44
C ILE A 73 9.35 -15.38 2.12
N GLU A 74 9.15 -16.00 3.28
CA GLU A 74 7.91 -15.91 4.06
C GLU A 74 7.62 -14.47 4.49
N GLU A 75 8.64 -13.76 4.99
CA GLU A 75 8.52 -12.36 5.37
C GLU A 75 8.15 -11.47 4.17
N ALA A 76 8.78 -11.68 3.01
CA ALA A 76 8.47 -10.96 1.78
C ALA A 76 7.01 -11.18 1.34
N ILE A 77 6.54 -12.45 1.35
CA ILE A 77 5.14 -12.78 1.03
C ILE A 77 4.18 -12.13 2.04
N ARG A 78 4.54 -12.12 3.33
CA ARG A 78 3.72 -11.48 4.37
C ARG A 78 3.54 -10.00 4.10
N LEU A 79 4.63 -9.30 3.77
CA LEU A 79 4.60 -7.87 3.46
C LEU A 79 3.78 -7.60 2.19
N GLU A 80 4.00 -8.37 1.12
CA GLU A 80 3.20 -8.25 -0.12
C GLU A 80 1.70 -8.45 0.13
N ASN A 81 1.33 -9.39 1.00
CA ASN A 81 -0.07 -9.60 1.36
C ASN A 81 -0.67 -8.42 2.14
N VAL A 82 0.12 -7.79 3.02
CA VAL A 82 -0.31 -6.58 3.75
C VAL A 82 -0.50 -5.42 2.79
N ASP A 83 0.45 -5.18 1.89
CA ASP A 83 0.39 -4.10 0.91
C ASP A 83 -0.79 -4.28 -0.05
N ARG A 84 -1.00 -5.50 -0.56
CA ARG A 84 -2.14 -5.80 -1.44
C ARG A 84 -3.48 -5.63 -0.72
N ASN A 85 -3.55 -6.01 0.56
CA ASN A 85 -4.76 -5.79 1.35
C ASN A 85 -4.99 -4.30 1.59
N LEU A 86 -3.94 -3.53 1.84
CA LEU A 86 -4.04 -2.07 1.98
C LEU A 86 -4.53 -1.43 0.68
N GLU A 87 -3.93 -1.78 -0.47
CA GLU A 87 -4.34 -1.28 -1.78
C GLU A 87 -5.81 -1.60 -2.07
N HIS A 88 -6.23 -2.85 -1.83
CA HIS A 88 -7.63 -3.25 -1.98
C HIS A 88 -8.55 -2.48 -1.04
N ALA A 89 -8.12 -2.21 0.19
CA ALA A 89 -8.93 -1.48 1.15
C ALA A 89 -8.98 0.02 0.82
N MET A 90 -7.93 0.60 0.23
CA MET A 90 -7.94 1.98 -0.29
C MET A 90 -8.86 2.12 -1.52
N GLU A 91 -8.87 1.14 -2.42
CA GLU A 91 -9.70 1.14 -3.63
C GLU A 91 -11.18 0.97 -3.31
N TYR A 92 -11.51 -0.03 -2.47
CA TYR A 92 -12.89 -0.45 -2.27
C TYR A 92 -13.53 0.04 -0.96
N ASN A 93 -12.72 0.39 0.04
CA ASN A 93 -13.20 0.87 1.34
C ASN A 93 -12.42 2.12 1.81
N PRO A 94 -12.33 3.19 1.00
CA PRO A 94 -11.55 4.38 1.35
C PRO A 94 -12.00 5.02 2.68
N GLU A 95 -13.26 4.82 3.08
CA GLU A 95 -13.84 5.30 4.33
C GLU A 95 -13.20 4.67 5.58
N ALA A 96 -12.56 3.50 5.46
CA ALA A 96 -11.87 2.86 6.57
C ALA A 96 -10.54 3.57 6.94
N PHE A 97 -10.00 4.39 6.03
CA PHE A 97 -8.70 5.06 6.19
C PHE A 97 -8.80 6.60 6.16
N GLY A 98 -9.90 7.14 5.64
CA GLY A 98 -10.15 8.59 5.57
C GLY A 98 -11.19 9.08 6.59
N ARG A 99 -11.06 10.34 7.01
CA ARG A 99 -12.12 11.01 7.78
C ARG A 99 -13.27 11.38 6.84
N VAL A 100 -14.37 10.65 6.91
CA VAL A 100 -15.59 11.00 6.16
C VAL A 100 -16.23 12.23 6.82
N VAL A 101 -16.36 13.30 6.04
CA VAL A 101 -17.10 14.51 6.45
C VAL A 101 -18.44 14.53 5.74
N MET A 102 -19.48 14.87 6.50
CA MET A 102 -20.82 15.05 5.95
C MET A 102 -20.92 16.39 5.22
N LEU A 103 -21.58 16.40 4.06
CA LEU A 103 -21.73 17.59 3.24
C LEU A 103 -22.87 18.46 3.80
N TYR A 104 -22.55 19.74 4.05
CA TYR A 104 -23.53 20.75 4.45
C TYR A 104 -23.41 21.98 3.58
N ILE A 105 -24.56 22.58 3.27
CA ILE A 105 -24.63 23.89 2.61
C ILE A 105 -25.40 24.87 3.48
N ASN A 106 -24.96 26.13 3.47
CA ASN A 106 -25.75 27.22 4.07
C ASN A 106 -26.87 27.58 3.10
N CYS A 107 -28.11 27.53 3.57
CA CYS A 107 -29.28 27.95 2.83
C CYS A 107 -30.18 28.83 3.70
N GLN A 108 -31.26 29.36 3.11
CA GLN A 108 -32.27 30.12 3.83
C GLN A 108 -33.66 29.60 3.48
N VAL A 109 -34.49 29.44 4.50
CA VAL A 109 -35.93 29.15 4.35
C VAL A 109 -36.66 30.25 5.09
N ASN A 110 -37.54 30.97 4.40
CA ASN A 110 -38.27 32.12 4.97
C ASN A 110 -37.34 33.17 5.63
N GLY A 111 -36.17 33.42 5.02
CA GLY A 111 -35.15 34.34 5.56
C GLY A 111 -34.38 33.83 6.79
N GLN A 112 -34.71 32.64 7.31
CA GLN A 112 -33.97 32.01 8.40
C GLN A 112 -32.78 31.21 7.85
N PRO A 113 -31.55 31.44 8.32
CA PRO A 113 -30.38 30.67 7.89
C PRO A 113 -30.43 29.25 8.46
N ILE A 114 -30.24 28.26 7.59
CA ILE A 114 -30.26 26.83 7.90
C ILE A 114 -29.02 26.17 7.30
N ALA A 115 -28.39 25.25 8.02
CA ALA A 115 -27.38 24.35 7.48
C ALA A 115 -28.09 23.08 6.98
N ALA A 116 -28.18 22.90 5.66
CA ALA A 116 -28.81 21.74 5.05
C ALA A 116 -27.79 20.62 4.83
N PHE A 117 -28.10 19.43 5.33
CA PHE A 117 -27.36 18.20 5.05
C PHE A 117 -27.63 17.74 3.61
N VAL A 118 -26.58 17.38 2.87
CA VAL A 118 -26.66 16.93 1.47
C VAL A 118 -26.47 15.42 1.42
N ASP A 119 -27.52 14.71 1.00
CA ASP A 119 -27.53 13.25 0.86
C ASP A 119 -28.11 12.86 -0.50
N SER A 120 -27.27 12.36 -1.40
CA SER A 120 -27.70 11.86 -2.71
C SER A 120 -28.38 10.50 -2.65
N GLY A 121 -28.26 9.78 -1.54
CA GLY A 121 -28.91 8.48 -1.32
C GLY A 121 -30.31 8.58 -0.74
N ALA A 122 -30.73 9.75 -0.25
CA ALA A 122 -32.07 9.96 0.29
C ALA A 122 -33.12 10.04 -0.83
N GLN A 123 -34.19 9.24 -0.72
CA GLN A 123 -35.32 9.29 -1.67
C GLN A 123 -36.16 10.57 -1.54
N TYR A 124 -36.14 11.19 -0.37
CA TYR A 124 -36.93 12.39 -0.06
C TYR A 124 -36.08 13.40 0.69
N THR A 125 -36.35 14.68 0.43
CA THR A 125 -35.85 15.78 1.25
C THR A 125 -36.73 15.92 2.49
N ILE A 126 -36.12 15.94 3.68
CA ILE A 126 -36.83 15.99 4.97
C ILE A 126 -36.50 17.29 5.69
N MET A 127 -37.51 17.91 6.31
CA MET A 127 -37.37 19.04 7.21
C MET A 127 -37.89 18.66 8.60
N SER A 128 -37.16 19.01 9.67
CA SER A 128 -37.64 18.77 11.02
C SER A 128 -38.82 19.68 11.35
N LEU A 129 -39.78 19.20 12.16
CA LEU A 129 -40.93 19.99 12.59
C LEU A 129 -40.50 21.32 13.22
N ARG A 130 -39.49 21.29 14.10
CA ARG A 130 -38.90 22.48 14.71
C ARG A 130 -38.33 23.48 13.70
N CYS A 131 -37.80 23.01 12.56
CA CYS A 131 -37.33 23.90 11.50
C CYS A 131 -38.50 24.50 10.71
N ALA A 132 -39.59 23.76 10.54
CA ALA A 132 -40.78 24.21 9.82
C ALA A 132 -41.64 25.20 10.62
N GLU A 133 -41.63 25.11 11.95
CA GLU A 133 -42.36 26.01 12.86
C GLU A 133 -41.67 27.37 13.08
N ARG A 134 -40.43 27.55 12.60
CA ARG A 134 -39.66 28.79 12.73
C ARG A 134 -39.93 29.75 11.58
#